data_AF-A0AAW2WIZ7-F1
#
_entry.id   AF-A0AAW2WIZ7-F1
#
_cell.length_a   1.000
_cell.length_b   1.000
_cell.length_c   1.000
_cell.angle_alpha   90.00
_cell.angle_beta   90.00
_cell.angle_gamma   90.00
#
_symmetry.space_group_name_H-M   'P 1'
#
loop_
_entity.id
_entity.type
_entity.pdbx_description
1 polymer ?
#
loop_
_entity_poly.entity_id
_entity_poly.type
_entity_poly.pdbx_seq_one_letter_code
_entity_poly.pdbx_strand_id
1 'polypeptide(L)'
;MQNSSPESVTLSNKLARSPSDQRWSDDADILDTDDFIKILSGIQGKGVRPDLIGSIITHYASKWLPDLAGDEPKSAVSSFQDSPESITVSWMKQKLLIETVVGILPSEKDSVPCSFLLRLLRLANMVGVGAKCLAELEKRASWQLDRPSLKELMIPCFSHTCATLLDCELVLRLVRGFLSSEEVVRSGAALSKVAKLVDCYLAEAAVDSHLTLPEFFALACAFPSHARSSDDGLYRAVDIYLKAHPGLTKQDRKRLCTLIDSRKLSADASLHAARNERLPVRAVIQVLLSEQTKLSKQVDWSGPLSSVRSPAVGPEGPARCMSRREMVAQQMEIKRLKEDVLRLQSQCMKMEGVIEQMLEKKKGSSRWKKLLELQCLRPANDHDRFLNHYVEA
;
A
#
# COMPACT_ATOMS: atom_id res chain seq x y z
N MET A 1 -65.62 -50.07 -10.14
CA MET A 1 -66.34 -48.83 -9.81
C MET A 1 -65.33 -47.85 -9.20
N GLN A 2 -65.25 -46.64 -9.77
CA GLN A 2 -64.82 -45.34 -9.22
C GLN A 2 -63.41 -45.24 -8.57
N ASN A 3 -62.48 -44.50 -9.22
CA ASN A 3 -62.12 -43.07 -9.01
C ASN A 3 -61.31 -42.88 -7.69
N SER A 4 -60.24 -42.11 -7.54
CA SER A 4 -59.56 -41.04 -8.28
C SER A 4 -58.37 -40.57 -7.40
N SER A 5 -57.24 -40.14 -7.96
CA SER A 5 -56.29 -39.21 -7.28
C SER A 5 -56.81 -37.75 -7.43
N PRO A 6 -56.13 -36.68 -6.96
CA PRO A 6 -55.16 -36.44 -5.85
C PRO A 6 -55.61 -35.26 -4.93
N GLU A 7 -54.89 -34.94 -3.84
CA GLU A 7 -54.74 -33.54 -3.36
C GLU A 7 -53.65 -33.38 -2.29
N SER A 8 -53.06 -32.20 -2.29
CA SER A 8 -51.74 -31.83 -1.76
C SER A 8 -51.81 -30.72 -0.70
N VAL A 9 -50.67 -30.45 -0.06
CA VAL A 9 -50.30 -29.25 0.76
C VAL A 9 -50.65 -29.39 2.26
N THR A 10 -49.70 -29.37 3.20
CA THR A 10 -49.04 -28.13 3.66
C THR A 10 -47.73 -28.39 4.42
N LEU A 11 -46.79 -27.47 4.20
CA LEU A 11 -45.47 -27.32 4.83
C LEU A 11 -45.45 -27.51 6.36
N SER A 12 -44.38 -28.11 6.85
CA SER A 12 -43.78 -27.71 8.14
C SER A 12 -42.30 -27.39 7.96
N ASN A 13 -42.03 -26.09 7.99
CA ASN A 13 -40.73 -25.50 8.24
C ASN A 13 -40.18 -25.98 9.59
N LYS A 14 -38.94 -26.48 9.62
CA LYS A 14 -38.04 -26.21 10.77
C LYS A 14 -36.70 -25.70 10.27
N LEU A 15 -36.53 -24.42 10.55
CA LEU A 15 -35.42 -23.54 10.20
C LEU A 15 -34.22 -23.78 11.13
N ALA A 16 -33.04 -23.73 10.52
CA ALA A 16 -31.73 -23.29 11.01
C ALA A 16 -31.24 -23.74 12.41
N ARG A 17 -30.14 -24.51 12.38
CA ARG A 17 -29.11 -24.47 13.44
C ARG A 17 -27.89 -23.74 12.86
N SER A 18 -27.42 -22.73 13.58
CA SER A 18 -26.33 -21.81 13.22
C SER A 18 -24.99 -22.52 12.99
N PRO A 19 -24.15 -22.09 12.02
CA PRO A 19 -22.79 -22.57 11.88
C PRO A 19 -21.86 -21.65 12.68
N SER A 20 -21.69 -21.95 13.97
CA SER A 20 -20.59 -21.41 14.78
C SER A 20 -19.78 -22.59 15.30
N ASP A 21 -18.49 -22.57 14.97
CA ASP A 21 -17.42 -23.36 15.58
C ASP A 21 -17.50 -24.89 15.46
N GLN A 22 -17.54 -25.40 14.24
CA GLN A 22 -16.94 -26.72 13.96
C GLN A 22 -15.48 -26.53 13.56
N ARG A 23 -14.64 -26.52 14.59
CA ARG A 23 -13.20 -26.84 14.53
C ARG A 23 -12.99 -28.09 13.69
N TRP A 24 -12.60 -27.86 12.45
CA TRP A 24 -11.97 -28.83 11.56
C TRP A 24 -10.52 -29.04 12.01
N SER A 25 -10.29 -30.11 12.77
CA SER A 25 -8.95 -30.53 13.20
C SER A 25 -8.27 -31.38 12.12
N ASP A 26 -7.13 -30.87 11.66
CA ASP A 26 -5.78 -31.46 11.54
C ASP A 26 -5.46 -32.76 10.77
N ASP A 27 -6.39 -33.53 10.19
CA ASP A 27 -6.00 -34.73 9.40
C ASP A 27 -6.46 -34.69 7.93
N ALA A 28 -6.64 -33.50 7.37
CA ALA A 28 -6.76 -33.35 5.91
C ALA A 28 -5.36 -33.26 5.33
N ASP A 29 -4.76 -34.43 5.08
CA ASP A 29 -3.58 -34.63 4.24
C ASP A 29 -3.63 -33.74 2.98
N ILE A 30 -2.48 -33.59 2.34
CA ILE A 30 -2.23 -32.95 1.03
C ILE A 30 -2.97 -33.68 -0.12
N LEU A 31 -4.15 -34.21 0.14
CA LEU A 31 -5.01 -35.01 -0.72
C LEU A 31 -5.71 -34.18 -1.82
N ASP A 32 -5.50 -32.87 -1.92
CA ASP A 32 -6.36 -32.04 -2.77
C ASP A 32 -5.62 -30.89 -3.47
N THR A 33 -4.40 -31.12 -3.96
CA THR A 33 -3.81 -30.20 -4.96
C THR A 33 -4.28 -30.58 -6.35
N ASP A 34 -4.20 -31.86 -6.73
CA ASP A 34 -4.67 -32.34 -8.03
C ASP A 34 -6.19 -32.21 -8.19
N ASP A 35 -6.94 -32.53 -7.14
CA ASP A 35 -8.40 -32.41 -7.14
C ASP A 35 -8.85 -30.94 -7.15
N PHE A 36 -8.16 -30.06 -6.43
CA PHE A 36 -8.34 -28.61 -6.53
C PHE A 36 -8.06 -28.10 -7.96
N ILE A 37 -6.98 -28.55 -8.61
CA ILE A 37 -6.67 -28.19 -10.01
C ILE A 37 -7.78 -28.66 -10.95
N LYS A 38 -8.32 -29.87 -10.77
CA LYS A 38 -9.45 -30.39 -11.58
C LYS A 38 -10.71 -29.54 -11.38
N ILE A 39 -11.05 -29.21 -10.13
CA ILE A 39 -12.18 -28.34 -9.80
C ILE A 39 -11.98 -26.96 -10.44
N LEU A 40 -10.79 -26.39 -10.30
CA LEU A 40 -10.45 -25.08 -10.85
C LEU A 40 -10.53 -25.08 -12.39
N SER A 41 -10.06 -26.14 -13.05
CA SER A 41 -10.17 -26.33 -14.50
C SER A 41 -11.64 -26.41 -14.94
N GLY A 42 -12.49 -27.09 -14.17
CA GLY A 42 -13.94 -27.13 -14.39
C GLY A 42 -14.61 -25.77 -14.19
N ILE A 43 -14.14 -24.96 -13.24
CA ILE A 43 -14.61 -23.58 -13.00
C ILE A 43 -14.18 -22.66 -14.17
N GLN A 44 -12.94 -22.78 -14.62
CA GLN A 44 -12.42 -22.05 -15.78
C GLN A 44 -13.19 -22.37 -17.06
N GLY A 45 -13.51 -23.65 -17.30
CA GLY A 45 -14.32 -24.09 -18.44
C GLY A 45 -15.74 -23.51 -18.48
N LYS A 46 -16.25 -23.00 -17.35
CA LYS A 46 -17.55 -22.30 -17.25
C LYS A 46 -17.46 -20.80 -17.53
N GLY A 47 -16.28 -20.28 -17.87
CA GLY A 47 -16.08 -18.86 -18.19
C GLY A 47 -16.16 -17.93 -16.98
N VAL A 48 -15.80 -18.42 -15.79
CA VAL A 48 -15.75 -17.59 -14.58
C VAL A 48 -14.69 -16.50 -14.72
N ARG A 49 -14.98 -15.31 -14.19
CA ARG A 49 -14.08 -14.14 -14.31
C ARG A 49 -12.71 -14.42 -13.65
N PRO A 50 -11.59 -13.99 -14.27
CA PRO A 50 -10.23 -14.23 -13.76
C PRO A 50 -9.98 -13.71 -12.34
N ASP A 51 -10.61 -12.61 -11.94
CA ASP A 51 -10.50 -12.04 -10.58
C ASP A 51 -11.07 -12.98 -9.52
N LEU A 52 -12.20 -13.65 -9.81
CA LEU A 52 -12.78 -14.63 -8.91
C LEU A 52 -11.92 -15.89 -8.82
N ILE A 53 -11.36 -16.34 -9.95
CA ILE A 53 -10.41 -17.46 -9.99
C ILE A 53 -9.17 -17.13 -9.16
N GLY A 54 -8.59 -15.94 -9.33
CA GLY A 54 -7.45 -15.46 -8.57
C GLY A 54 -7.75 -15.36 -7.07
N SER A 55 -8.95 -14.95 -6.68
CA SER A 55 -9.41 -14.94 -5.28
C SER A 55 -9.50 -16.35 -4.68
N ILE A 56 -10.06 -17.31 -5.43
CA ILE A 56 -10.14 -18.72 -5.00
C ILE A 56 -8.73 -19.29 -4.78
N ILE A 57 -7.81 -19.07 -5.73
CA ILE A 57 -6.41 -19.53 -5.60
C ILE A 57 -5.72 -18.84 -4.43
N THR A 58 -5.90 -17.53 -4.26
CA THR A 58 -5.32 -16.77 -3.15
C THR A 58 -5.78 -17.33 -1.81
N HIS A 59 -7.07 -17.66 -1.68
CA HIS A 59 -7.64 -18.26 -0.49
C HIS A 59 -7.09 -19.67 -0.23
N TYR A 60 -7.03 -20.51 -1.28
CA TYR A 60 -6.42 -21.85 -1.20
C TYR A 60 -4.96 -21.77 -0.77
N ALA A 61 -4.16 -20.92 -1.41
CA ALA A 61 -2.75 -20.76 -1.10
C ALA A 61 -2.55 -20.26 0.34
N SER A 62 -3.37 -19.31 0.81
CA SER A 62 -3.26 -18.79 2.19
C SER A 62 -3.64 -19.80 3.26
N LYS A 63 -4.47 -20.79 2.93
CA LYS A 63 -4.82 -21.91 3.83
C LYS A 63 -3.63 -22.85 4.04
N TRP A 64 -2.84 -23.11 2.99
CA TRP A 64 -1.72 -24.05 3.02
C TRP A 64 -0.36 -23.40 3.25
N LEU A 65 -0.25 -22.09 3.02
CA LEU A 65 0.94 -21.28 3.24
C LEU A 65 0.56 -20.13 4.18
N PRO A 66 0.61 -20.33 5.51
CA PRO A 66 0.16 -19.35 6.49
C PRO A 66 0.84 -17.99 6.36
N ASP A 67 2.09 -17.96 5.89
CA ASP A 67 2.87 -16.74 5.63
C ASP A 67 2.25 -15.83 4.54
N LEU A 68 1.31 -16.35 3.73
CA LEU A 68 0.55 -15.58 2.75
C LEU A 68 -0.69 -14.90 3.35
N ALA A 69 -1.15 -15.30 4.54
CA ALA A 69 -2.43 -14.87 5.12
C ALA A 69 -2.43 -13.41 5.62
N GLY A 70 -1.31 -12.70 5.59
CA GLY A 70 -1.22 -11.31 6.05
C GLY A 70 -1.00 -11.19 7.55
N ASP A 71 -1.07 -9.94 8.02
CA ASP A 71 -0.33 -9.36 9.16
C ASP A 71 -0.75 -9.80 10.58
N GLU A 72 -1.12 -11.07 10.78
CA GLU A 72 -1.21 -11.63 12.14
C GLU A 72 0.17 -12.21 12.51
N PRO A 73 0.81 -11.71 13.58
CA PRO A 73 2.07 -12.26 14.08
C PRO A 73 1.80 -13.60 14.74
N LYS A 74 1.55 -14.63 13.94
CA LYS A 74 1.79 -15.99 14.37
C LYS A 74 3.29 -16.19 14.27
N SER A 75 3.91 -16.44 15.43
CA SER A 75 5.29 -16.86 15.56
C SER A 75 5.76 -17.60 14.31
N ALA A 76 6.84 -17.12 13.67
CA ALA A 76 7.53 -17.81 12.58
C ALA A 76 8.13 -19.17 13.02
N VAL A 77 7.76 -19.64 14.22
CA VAL A 77 8.13 -20.89 14.86
C VAL A 77 6.89 -21.38 15.65
N SER A 78 5.84 -21.92 15.00
CA SER A 78 4.88 -22.84 15.67
C SER A 78 3.82 -23.49 14.75
N SER A 79 4.18 -24.11 13.63
CA SER A 79 3.23 -25.02 12.96
C SER A 79 3.86 -26.23 12.27
N PHE A 80 5.07 -26.63 12.67
CA PHE A 80 5.76 -27.79 12.08
C PHE A 80 6.14 -28.86 13.10
N GLN A 81 5.52 -28.89 14.28
CA GLN A 81 5.88 -29.84 15.35
C GLN A 81 4.98 -31.07 15.46
N ASP A 82 3.90 -31.17 14.69
CA ASP A 82 2.93 -32.28 14.84
C ASP A 82 2.98 -33.31 13.70
N SER A 83 4.17 -33.65 13.19
CA SER A 83 4.34 -34.79 12.27
C SER A 83 5.78 -35.34 12.28
N PRO A 84 6.01 -36.66 12.21
CA PRO A 84 7.33 -37.29 12.13
C PRO A 84 8.01 -37.13 10.75
N GLU A 85 7.55 -36.23 9.88
CA GLU A 85 8.16 -36.00 8.57
C GLU A 85 9.49 -35.23 8.66
N SER A 86 10.48 -35.64 7.85
CA SER A 86 11.75 -34.93 7.73
C SER A 86 11.54 -33.48 7.24
N ILE A 87 12.27 -32.53 7.82
CA ILE A 87 12.29 -31.10 7.44
C ILE A 87 12.47 -30.93 5.92
N THR A 88 13.29 -31.78 5.30
CA THR A 88 13.54 -31.75 3.85
C THR A 88 12.30 -32.09 3.03
N VAL A 89 11.46 -33.01 3.50
CA VAL A 89 10.23 -33.43 2.80
C VAL A 89 9.19 -32.32 2.88
N SER A 90 9.01 -31.71 4.06
CA SER A 90 8.15 -30.54 4.24
C SER A 90 8.56 -29.37 3.33
N TRP A 91 9.87 -29.07 3.28
CA TRP A 91 10.42 -28.05 2.39
C TRP A 91 10.14 -28.32 0.91
N MET A 92 10.34 -29.56 0.45
CA MET A 92 10.04 -29.96 -0.93
C MET A 92 8.54 -29.87 -1.26
N LYS A 93 7.67 -30.24 -0.32
CA LYS A 93 6.21 -30.08 -0.45
C LYS A 93 5.84 -28.61 -0.59
N GLN A 94 6.40 -27.73 0.24
CA GLN A 94 6.18 -26.29 0.14
C GLN A 94 6.65 -25.72 -1.20
N LYS A 95 7.83 -26.16 -1.67
CA LYS A 95 8.36 -25.77 -2.99
C LYS A 95 7.40 -26.15 -4.12
N LEU A 96 6.95 -27.41 -4.13
CA LEU A 96 6.04 -27.94 -5.15
C LEU A 96 4.68 -27.23 -5.12
N LEU A 97 4.16 -26.94 -3.93
CA LEU A 97 2.91 -26.20 -3.77
C LEU A 97 3.03 -24.78 -4.36
N ILE A 98 4.13 -24.07 -4.09
CA ILE A 98 4.37 -22.73 -4.65
C ILE A 98 4.44 -22.81 -6.18
N GLU A 99 5.22 -23.75 -6.74
CA GLU A 99 5.33 -23.93 -8.19
C GLU A 99 3.97 -24.22 -8.84
N THR A 100 3.16 -25.07 -8.19
CA THR A 100 1.81 -25.40 -8.63
C THR A 100 0.87 -24.20 -8.57
N VAL A 101 0.88 -23.46 -7.45
CA VAL A 101 0.06 -22.25 -7.28
C VAL A 101 0.38 -21.23 -8.38
N VAL A 102 1.67 -20.99 -8.65
CA VAL A 102 2.08 -20.08 -9.74
C VAL A 102 1.61 -20.58 -11.10
N GLY A 103 1.71 -21.88 -11.35
CA GLY A 103 1.25 -22.51 -12.60
C GLY A 103 -0.24 -22.34 -12.89
N ILE A 104 -1.08 -22.18 -11.86
CA ILE A 104 -2.54 -22.02 -12.00
C ILE A 104 -3.02 -20.57 -11.91
N LEU A 105 -2.15 -19.58 -11.64
CA LEU A 105 -2.57 -18.19 -11.52
C LEU A 105 -3.12 -17.64 -12.87
N PRO A 106 -4.25 -16.91 -12.87
CA PRO A 106 -4.83 -16.31 -14.09
C PRO A 106 -3.90 -15.26 -14.69
N SER A 107 -3.61 -15.33 -15.99
CA SER A 107 -2.59 -14.50 -16.66
C SER A 107 -2.98 -13.02 -16.77
N GLU A 108 -4.26 -12.70 -16.58
CA GLU A 108 -4.82 -11.38 -16.69
C GLU A 108 -4.30 -10.44 -15.59
N LYS A 109 -4.03 -9.19 -15.96
CA LYS A 109 -3.69 -8.13 -15.01
C LYS A 109 -4.83 -7.90 -14.02
N ASP A 110 -4.48 -7.56 -12.77
CA ASP A 110 -5.40 -7.30 -11.67
C ASP A 110 -6.29 -8.49 -11.25
N SER A 111 -6.07 -9.70 -11.81
CA SER A 111 -6.77 -10.93 -11.38
C SER A 111 -6.35 -11.40 -9.98
N VAL A 112 -5.12 -11.08 -9.59
CA VAL A 112 -4.52 -11.45 -8.31
C VAL A 112 -3.87 -10.20 -7.71
N PRO A 113 -4.10 -9.89 -6.42
CA PRO A 113 -3.52 -8.71 -5.78
C PRO A 113 -1.99 -8.72 -5.81
N CYS A 114 -1.37 -7.59 -6.17
CA CYS A 114 0.09 -7.45 -6.18
C CYS A 114 0.74 -7.74 -4.82
N SER A 115 0.06 -7.42 -3.72
CA SER A 115 0.51 -7.74 -2.37
C SER A 115 0.66 -9.25 -2.15
N PHE A 116 -0.29 -10.05 -2.64
CA PHE A 116 -0.20 -11.51 -2.62
C PHE A 116 0.96 -12.00 -3.49
N LEU A 117 1.12 -11.46 -4.70
CA LEU A 117 2.22 -11.82 -5.60
C LEU A 117 3.59 -11.57 -4.95
N LEU A 118 3.78 -10.43 -4.26
CA LEU A 118 5.03 -10.10 -3.57
C LEU A 118 5.28 -11.01 -2.36
N ARG A 119 4.23 -11.35 -1.58
CA ARG A 119 4.35 -12.33 -0.50
C ARG A 119 4.70 -13.73 -1.02
N LEU A 120 4.08 -14.15 -2.12
CA LEU A 120 4.38 -15.42 -2.78
C LEU A 120 5.79 -15.43 -3.36
N LEU A 121 6.25 -14.33 -3.95
CA LEU A 121 7.61 -14.15 -4.42
C LEU A 121 8.64 -14.19 -3.28
N ARG A 122 8.33 -13.62 -2.13
CA ARG A 122 9.16 -13.75 -0.92
C ARG A 122 9.30 -15.21 -0.49
N LEU A 123 8.20 -15.97 -0.43
CA LEU A 123 8.24 -17.39 -0.10
C LEU A 123 8.97 -18.21 -1.16
N ALA A 124 8.77 -17.91 -2.44
CA ALA A 124 9.42 -18.59 -3.54
C ALA A 124 10.94 -18.42 -3.50
N ASN A 125 11.43 -17.21 -3.17
CA ASN A 125 12.85 -16.95 -2.97
C ASN A 125 13.39 -17.65 -1.73
N MET A 126 12.65 -17.61 -0.61
CA MET A 126 13.02 -18.30 0.62
C MET A 126 13.20 -19.80 0.40
N VAL A 127 12.27 -20.42 -0.34
CA VAL A 127 12.25 -21.88 -0.57
C VAL A 127 13.17 -22.33 -1.71
N GLY A 128 13.70 -21.39 -2.51
CA GLY A 128 14.55 -21.70 -3.66
C GLY A 128 13.80 -22.38 -4.81
N VAL A 129 12.64 -21.83 -5.17
CA VAL A 129 11.82 -22.24 -6.33
C VAL A 129 12.58 -22.01 -7.65
N GLY A 130 12.29 -22.80 -8.69
CA GLY A 130 12.97 -22.66 -9.98
C GLY A 130 12.86 -21.27 -10.64
N ALA A 131 13.92 -20.84 -11.34
CA ALA A 131 14.03 -19.50 -11.94
C ALA A 131 12.88 -19.13 -12.90
N LYS A 132 12.31 -20.11 -13.63
CA LYS A 132 11.16 -19.87 -14.51
C LYS A 132 9.92 -19.42 -13.72
N CYS A 133 9.68 -20.03 -12.58
CA CYS A 133 8.57 -19.71 -11.69
C CYS A 133 8.76 -18.33 -11.04
N LEU A 134 10.00 -17.99 -10.65
CA LEU A 134 10.32 -16.65 -10.13
C LEU A 134 10.13 -15.56 -11.20
N ALA A 135 10.62 -15.79 -12.42
CA ALA A 135 10.45 -14.84 -13.53
C ALA A 135 8.98 -14.59 -13.88
N GLU A 136 8.14 -15.61 -13.75
CA GLU A 136 6.69 -15.54 -13.92
C GLU A 136 6.05 -14.61 -12.87
N LEU A 137 6.32 -14.88 -11.59
CA LEU A 137 5.85 -14.07 -10.47
C LEU A 137 6.30 -12.62 -10.57
N GLU A 138 7.59 -12.42 -10.88
CA GLU A 138 8.15 -11.09 -11.06
C GLU A 138 7.48 -10.33 -12.19
N LYS A 139 7.23 -10.97 -13.33
CA LYS A 139 6.54 -10.36 -14.47
C LYS A 139 5.14 -9.87 -14.06
N ARG A 140 4.38 -10.69 -13.33
CA ARG A 140 3.04 -10.31 -12.86
C ARG A 140 3.06 -9.19 -11.83
N ALA A 141 3.96 -9.29 -10.84
CA ALA A 141 4.12 -8.26 -9.81
C ALA A 141 4.55 -6.93 -10.44
N SER A 142 5.45 -6.98 -11.42
CA SER A 142 5.95 -5.81 -12.16
C SER A 142 4.83 -5.00 -12.80
N TRP A 143 3.75 -5.60 -13.29
CA TRP A 143 2.65 -4.87 -13.94
C TRP A 143 1.77 -4.05 -12.99
N GLN A 144 1.90 -4.26 -11.69
CA GLN A 144 1.01 -3.71 -10.66
C GLN A 144 1.77 -3.11 -9.48
N LEU A 145 3.04 -2.71 -9.67
CA LEU A 145 3.87 -2.12 -8.60
C LEU A 145 3.35 -0.77 -8.07
N ASP A 146 2.36 -0.18 -8.71
CA ASP A 146 1.64 1.00 -8.20
C ASP A 146 0.59 0.64 -7.14
N ARG A 147 0.35 -0.64 -6.86
CA ARG A 147 -0.62 -1.11 -5.86
C ARG A 147 -0.04 -1.38 -4.44
N PRO A 148 1.11 -2.06 -4.27
CA PRO A 148 1.57 -2.52 -2.96
C PRO A 148 2.09 -1.40 -2.04
N SER A 149 2.22 -1.74 -0.76
CA SER A 149 2.89 -0.92 0.25
C SER A 149 4.40 -1.16 0.29
N LEU A 150 5.13 -0.27 0.96
CA LEU A 150 6.57 -0.43 1.19
C LEU A 150 6.90 -1.77 1.87
N LYS A 151 6.14 -2.14 2.91
CA LYS A 151 6.34 -3.37 3.68
C LYS A 151 6.27 -4.63 2.81
N GLU A 152 5.39 -4.63 1.81
CA GLU A 152 5.24 -5.76 0.90
C GLU A 152 6.37 -5.84 -0.14
N LEU A 153 6.95 -4.70 -0.52
CA LEU A 153 8.09 -4.62 -1.43
C LEU A 153 9.42 -5.01 -0.75
N MET A 154 9.51 -4.89 0.57
CA MET A 154 10.69 -5.23 1.36
C MET A 154 10.88 -6.76 1.46
N ILE A 155 11.45 -7.35 0.41
CA ILE A 155 11.77 -8.77 0.34
C ILE A 155 13.23 -8.98 0.79
N PRO A 156 13.49 -9.84 1.81
CA PRO A 156 14.85 -10.15 2.24
C PRO A 156 15.69 -10.85 1.16
N CYS A 157 17.01 -10.65 1.18
CA CYS A 157 17.93 -11.43 0.36
C CYS A 157 18.11 -12.83 0.99
N PHE A 158 17.69 -13.89 0.29
CA PHE A 158 17.84 -15.28 0.77
C PHE A 158 19.07 -16.00 0.21
N SER A 159 19.89 -15.31 -0.59
CA SER A 159 21.11 -15.88 -1.15
C SER A 159 22.21 -15.97 -0.09
N HIS A 160 22.84 -17.14 0.03
CA HIS A 160 23.93 -17.41 0.96
C HIS A 160 25.23 -16.64 0.65
N THR A 161 25.35 -16.06 -0.55
CA THR A 161 26.48 -15.22 -0.96
C THR A 161 26.20 -13.73 -0.84
N CYS A 162 24.97 -13.35 -0.49
CA CYS A 162 24.51 -11.97 -0.43
C CYS A 162 24.77 -11.42 0.97
N ALA A 163 25.48 -10.30 1.05
CA ALA A 163 25.73 -9.62 2.32
C ALA A 163 24.63 -8.62 2.69
N THR A 164 23.75 -8.25 1.74
CA THR A 164 22.68 -7.30 1.98
C THR A 164 21.46 -7.96 2.62
N LEU A 165 20.75 -7.20 3.46
CA LEU A 165 19.52 -7.66 4.12
C LEU A 165 18.34 -7.72 3.16
N LEU A 166 18.27 -6.79 2.19
CA LEU A 166 17.20 -6.70 1.21
C LEU A 166 17.71 -7.08 -0.19
N ASP A 167 16.84 -7.71 -0.97
CA ASP A 167 17.12 -8.06 -2.36
C ASP A 167 16.87 -6.86 -3.29
N CYS A 168 17.86 -5.97 -3.38
CA CYS A 168 17.79 -4.77 -4.22
C CYS A 168 17.77 -5.12 -5.72
N GLU A 169 18.40 -6.22 -6.12
CA GLU A 169 18.40 -6.68 -7.50
C GLU A 169 17.01 -7.15 -7.94
N LEU A 170 16.30 -7.87 -7.08
CA LEU A 170 14.90 -8.22 -7.30
C LEU A 170 14.03 -6.98 -7.50
N VAL A 171 14.13 -5.99 -6.61
CA VAL A 171 13.35 -4.75 -6.74
C VAL A 171 13.71 -4.01 -8.04
N LEU A 172 14.98 -4.00 -8.43
CA LEU A 172 15.41 -3.41 -9.70
C LEU A 172 14.80 -4.13 -10.91
N ARG A 173 14.72 -5.46 -10.90
CA ARG A 173 14.07 -6.25 -11.95
C ARG A 173 12.57 -5.98 -12.00
N LEU A 174 11.91 -5.90 -10.86
CA LEU A 174 10.50 -5.51 -10.76
C LEU A 174 10.25 -4.12 -11.35
N VAL A 175 11.05 -3.13 -10.97
CA VAL A 175 10.95 -1.75 -11.47
C VAL A 175 11.18 -1.69 -12.98
N ARG A 176 12.17 -2.41 -13.51
CA ARG A 176 12.41 -2.48 -14.96
C ARG A 176 11.24 -3.13 -15.70
N GLY A 177 10.65 -4.18 -15.13
CA GLY A 177 9.44 -4.81 -15.66
C GLY A 177 8.26 -3.84 -15.70
N PHE A 178 8.06 -3.06 -14.63
CA PHE A 178 7.01 -2.05 -14.54
C PHE A 178 7.19 -0.97 -15.61
N LEU A 179 8.41 -0.44 -15.76
CA LEU A 179 8.72 0.61 -16.73
C LEU A 179 8.65 0.15 -18.19
N SER A 180 8.76 -1.17 -18.42
CA SER A 180 8.60 -1.76 -19.76
C SER A 180 7.14 -1.84 -20.20
N SER A 181 6.17 -1.55 -19.32
CA SER A 181 4.75 -1.56 -19.63
C SER A 181 4.30 -0.22 -20.26
N GLU A 182 3.69 -0.28 -21.43
CA GLU A 182 3.18 0.93 -22.11
C GLU A 182 2.06 1.65 -21.32
N GLU A 183 1.28 0.93 -20.52
CA GLU A 183 0.20 1.51 -19.71
C GLU A 183 0.75 2.47 -18.65
N VAL A 184 1.94 2.19 -18.13
CA VAL A 184 2.61 3.01 -17.12
C VAL A 184 3.02 4.35 -17.70
N VAL A 185 3.54 4.35 -18.93
CA VAL A 185 3.92 5.59 -19.63
C VAL A 185 2.68 6.47 -19.87
N ARG A 186 1.53 5.86 -20.12
CA ARG A 186 0.25 6.57 -20.26
C ARG A 186 -0.28 7.09 -18.91
N SER A 187 -0.05 6.36 -17.82
CA SER A 187 -0.49 6.70 -16.46
C SER A 187 0.64 7.33 -15.64
N GLY A 188 0.88 8.63 -15.85
CA GLY A 188 1.88 9.38 -15.07
C GLY A 188 1.67 9.33 -13.55
N ALA A 189 0.44 9.09 -13.09
CA ALA A 189 0.12 8.88 -11.67
C ALA A 189 0.68 7.56 -11.13
N ALA A 190 0.54 6.45 -11.88
CA ALA A 190 1.13 5.17 -11.51
C ALA A 190 2.66 5.27 -11.47
N LEU A 191 3.27 5.87 -12.51
CA LEU A 191 4.71 6.11 -12.57
C LEU A 191 5.21 6.91 -11.35
N SER A 192 4.51 7.98 -10.98
CA SER A 192 4.85 8.80 -9.81
C SER A 192 4.69 8.06 -8.49
N LYS A 193 3.68 7.19 -8.37
CA LYS A 193 3.46 6.38 -7.18
C LYS A 193 4.57 5.36 -6.97
N VAL A 194 5.00 4.68 -8.03
CA VAL A 194 6.10 3.71 -7.97
C VAL A 194 7.44 4.40 -7.71
N ALA A 195 7.71 5.55 -8.33
CA ALA A 195 8.93 6.32 -8.03
C ALA A 195 9.03 6.68 -6.54
N LYS A 196 7.93 7.13 -5.92
CA LYS A 196 7.87 7.40 -4.47
C LYS A 196 8.06 6.13 -3.64
N LEU A 197 7.45 5.01 -4.04
CA LEU A 197 7.62 3.72 -3.37
C LEU A 197 9.08 3.28 -3.38
N VAL A 198 9.77 3.44 -4.51
CA VAL A 198 11.20 3.10 -4.65
C VAL A 198 12.09 4.06 -3.87
N ASP A 199 11.77 5.36 -3.82
CA ASP A 199 12.52 6.31 -2.98
C ASP A 199 12.40 5.94 -1.49
N CYS A 200 11.22 5.51 -1.03
CA CYS A 200 11.04 4.96 0.31
C CYS A 200 11.83 3.67 0.53
N TYR A 201 11.80 2.74 -0.43
CA TYR A 201 12.57 1.50 -0.37
C TYR A 201 14.08 1.78 -0.30
N LEU A 202 14.59 2.69 -1.13
CA LEU A 202 15.99 3.10 -1.11
C LEU A 202 16.39 3.71 0.23
N ALA A 203 15.50 4.45 0.89
CA ALA A 203 15.78 4.99 2.22
C ALA A 203 15.95 3.88 3.28
N GLU A 204 15.17 2.79 3.19
CA GLU A 204 15.32 1.63 4.09
C GLU A 204 16.57 0.81 3.73
N ALA A 205 16.78 0.52 2.43
CA ALA A 205 17.95 -0.23 1.96
C ALA A 205 19.27 0.50 2.25
N ALA A 206 19.28 1.84 2.21
CA ALA A 206 20.46 2.66 2.46
C ALA A 206 21.03 2.57 3.87
N VAL A 207 20.27 2.03 4.84
CA VAL A 207 20.73 1.78 6.21
C VAL A 207 21.75 0.63 6.24
N ASP A 208 21.67 -0.30 5.28
CA ASP A 208 22.56 -1.45 5.17
C ASP A 208 23.95 -1.03 4.67
N SER A 209 24.98 -1.29 5.47
CA SER A 209 26.38 -0.98 5.14
C SER A 209 26.95 -1.83 4.00
N HIS A 210 26.29 -2.93 3.65
CA HIS A 210 26.69 -3.79 2.53
C HIS A 210 26.07 -3.36 1.20
N LEU A 211 25.12 -2.40 1.19
CA LEU A 211 24.52 -1.90 -0.04
C LEU A 211 25.58 -1.15 -0.87
N THR A 212 25.89 -1.68 -2.04
CA THR A 212 26.94 -1.08 -2.87
C THR A 212 26.46 0.18 -3.59
N LEU A 213 27.39 1.09 -3.87
CA LEU A 213 27.09 2.31 -4.59
C LEU A 213 26.44 2.05 -5.96
N PRO A 214 26.91 1.10 -6.80
CA PRO A 214 26.27 0.79 -8.07
C PRO A 214 24.81 0.32 -7.94
N GLU A 215 24.49 -0.49 -6.93
CA GLU A 215 23.11 -0.97 -6.69
C GLU A 215 22.18 0.19 -6.31
N PHE A 216 22.64 1.05 -5.38
CA PHE A 216 21.91 2.26 -5.01
C PHE A 216 21.62 3.14 -6.25
N PHE A 217 22.65 3.38 -7.07
CA PHE A 217 22.52 4.17 -8.30
C PHE A 217 21.57 3.55 -9.31
N ALA A 218 21.65 2.23 -9.52
CA ALA A 218 20.85 1.53 -10.51
C ALA A 218 19.34 1.70 -10.23
N LEU A 219 18.94 1.63 -8.96
CA LEU A 219 17.56 1.88 -8.53
C LEU A 219 17.20 3.37 -8.59
N ALA A 220 18.04 4.26 -8.07
CA ALA A 220 17.77 5.71 -8.04
C ALA A 220 17.56 6.29 -9.46
N CYS A 221 18.36 5.82 -10.42
CA CYS A 221 18.34 6.23 -11.83
C CYS A 221 17.35 5.45 -12.70
N ALA A 222 16.63 4.46 -12.16
CA ALA A 222 15.72 3.64 -12.97
C ALA A 222 14.57 4.47 -13.58
N PHE A 223 14.16 5.55 -12.91
CA PHE A 223 13.03 6.38 -13.32
C PHE A 223 13.45 7.58 -14.16
N PRO A 224 12.64 7.98 -15.16
CA PRO A 224 12.86 9.23 -15.88
C PRO A 224 12.65 10.44 -14.97
N SER A 225 13.24 11.58 -15.34
CA SER A 225 13.21 12.79 -14.52
C SER A 225 11.80 13.30 -14.21
N HIS A 226 10.81 13.10 -15.08
CA HIS A 226 9.44 13.55 -14.85
C HIS A 226 8.62 12.63 -13.92
N ALA A 227 9.12 11.44 -13.57
CA ALA A 227 8.44 10.53 -12.65
C ALA A 227 8.36 11.10 -11.22
N ARG A 228 9.32 11.95 -10.85
CA ARG A 228 9.37 12.59 -9.53
C ARG A 228 8.90 14.03 -9.62
N SER A 229 7.78 14.33 -8.96
CA SER A 229 7.30 15.70 -8.77
C SER A 229 8.09 16.44 -7.68
N SER A 230 8.67 15.70 -6.73
CA SER A 230 9.54 16.18 -5.66
C SER A 230 10.64 15.14 -5.44
N ASP A 231 11.84 15.62 -5.10
CA ASP A 231 13.01 14.78 -4.86
C ASP A 231 13.28 14.57 -3.35
N ASP A 232 12.33 14.93 -2.47
CA ASP A 232 12.50 14.84 -1.01
C ASP A 232 12.79 13.41 -0.54
N GLY A 233 12.08 12.41 -1.10
CA GLY A 233 12.30 11.00 -0.79
C GLY A 233 13.67 10.51 -1.25
N LEU A 234 14.06 10.89 -2.47
CA LEU A 234 15.39 10.58 -3.01
C LEU A 234 16.51 11.24 -2.20
N TYR A 235 16.33 12.51 -1.80
CA TYR A 235 17.25 13.21 -0.91
C TYR A 235 17.38 12.49 0.43
N ARG A 236 16.28 12.07 1.05
CA ARG A 236 16.30 11.29 2.29
C ARG A 236 17.10 10.00 2.11
N ALA A 237 16.88 9.26 1.02
CA ALA A 237 17.63 8.04 0.75
C ALA A 237 19.14 8.30 0.58
N VAL A 238 19.53 9.33 -0.18
CA VAL A 238 20.92 9.75 -0.34
C VAL A 238 21.53 10.16 1.00
N ASP A 239 20.80 10.90 1.83
CA ASP A 239 21.28 11.33 3.13
C ASP A 239 21.55 10.15 4.07
N ILE A 240 20.62 9.19 4.13
CA ILE A 240 20.78 7.96 4.92
C ILE A 240 21.99 7.17 4.40
N TYR A 241 22.12 7.03 3.08
CA TYR A 241 23.24 6.31 2.48
C TYR A 241 24.60 6.94 2.84
N LEU A 242 24.71 8.27 2.75
CA LEU A 242 25.89 9.02 3.19
C LEU A 242 26.17 8.87 4.69
N LYS A 243 25.14 8.64 5.52
CA LYS A 243 25.28 8.36 6.95
C LYS A 243 25.88 6.98 7.20
N ALA A 244 25.31 5.97 6.56
CA ALA A 244 25.66 4.56 6.76
C ALA A 244 27.00 4.19 6.12
N HIS A 245 27.46 4.97 5.13
CA HIS A 245 28.68 4.70 4.37
C HIS A 245 29.72 5.83 4.52
N PRO A 246 30.30 6.03 5.72
CA PRO A 246 31.29 7.10 5.95
C PRO A 246 32.55 6.94 5.11
N GLY A 247 32.89 5.72 4.68
CA GLY A 247 34.04 5.39 3.85
C GLY A 247 33.96 5.82 2.38
N LEU A 248 32.83 6.39 1.93
CA LEU A 248 32.67 6.85 0.54
C LEU A 248 33.69 7.92 0.16
N THR A 249 34.25 7.80 -1.04
CA THR A 249 35.18 8.78 -1.59
C THR A 249 34.49 10.13 -1.84
N LYS A 250 35.26 11.23 -1.86
CA LYS A 250 34.72 12.56 -2.22
C LYS A 250 34.04 12.57 -3.59
N GLN A 251 34.54 11.77 -4.53
CA GLN A 251 33.97 11.63 -5.87
C GLN A 251 32.62 10.92 -5.83
N ASP A 252 32.48 9.88 -5.03
CA ASP A 252 31.22 9.14 -4.90
C ASP A 252 30.15 9.96 -4.20
N ARG A 253 30.51 10.69 -3.14
CA ARG A 253 29.61 11.66 -2.50
C ARG A 253 29.13 12.72 -3.49
N LYS A 254 30.03 13.23 -4.34
CA LYS A 254 29.68 14.16 -5.42
C LYS A 254 28.71 13.52 -6.40
N ARG A 255 28.95 12.29 -6.85
CA ARG A 255 28.05 11.57 -7.76
C ARG A 255 26.67 11.41 -7.13
N LEU A 256 26.56 10.98 -5.87
CA LEU A 256 25.27 10.80 -5.19
C LEU A 256 24.46 12.11 -5.18
N CYS A 257 25.12 13.23 -4.90
CA CYS A 257 24.45 14.53 -4.88
C CYS A 257 23.94 14.97 -6.26
N THR A 258 24.46 14.42 -7.37
CA THR A 258 23.96 14.72 -8.71
C THR A 258 22.62 14.04 -9.03
N LEU A 259 22.20 13.06 -8.22
CA LEU A 259 20.89 12.42 -8.35
C LEU A 259 19.73 13.34 -7.98
N ILE A 260 20.00 14.39 -7.19
CA ILE A 260 18.99 15.27 -6.61
C ILE A 260 18.86 16.54 -7.46
N ASP A 261 17.66 16.83 -7.96
CA ASP A 261 17.33 18.13 -8.53
C ASP A 261 16.90 19.09 -7.41
N SER A 262 17.79 20.01 -7.03
CA SER A 262 17.51 20.97 -5.94
C SER A 262 16.26 21.83 -6.17
N ARG A 263 15.86 22.02 -7.43
CA ARG A 263 14.63 22.76 -7.77
C ARG A 263 13.36 22.02 -7.33
N LYS A 264 13.43 20.70 -7.16
CA LYS A 264 12.32 19.83 -6.78
C LYS A 264 12.27 19.50 -5.28
N LEU A 265 13.23 20.01 -4.51
CA LEU A 265 13.19 19.90 -3.06
C LEU A 265 12.14 20.85 -2.48
N SER A 266 11.45 20.40 -1.42
CA SER A 266 10.64 21.26 -0.57
C SER A 266 11.51 22.21 0.25
N ALA A 267 10.92 23.26 0.83
CA ALA A 267 11.64 24.21 1.67
C ALA A 267 12.30 23.52 2.89
N ASP A 268 11.63 22.54 3.49
CA ASP A 268 12.15 21.78 4.63
C ASP A 268 13.31 20.88 4.21
N ALA A 269 13.19 20.18 3.08
CA ALA A 269 14.26 19.36 2.53
C ALA A 269 15.48 20.20 2.13
N SER A 270 15.25 21.36 1.51
CA SER A 270 16.29 22.33 1.17
C SER A 270 16.99 22.88 2.40
N LEU A 271 16.24 23.21 3.47
CA LEU A 271 16.82 23.67 4.74
C LEU A 271 17.68 22.59 5.39
N HIS A 272 17.21 21.34 5.39
CA HIS A 272 17.98 20.21 5.90
C HIS A 272 19.26 20.02 5.08
N ALA A 273 19.17 20.04 3.75
CA ALA A 273 20.32 19.92 2.85
C ALA A 273 21.34 21.06 3.03
N ALA A 274 20.88 22.30 3.25
CA ALA A 274 21.75 23.44 3.47
C ALA A 274 22.61 23.31 4.75
N ARG A 275 22.13 22.57 5.75
CA ARG A 275 22.81 22.35 7.03
C ARG A 275 23.58 21.01 7.10
N ASN A 276 23.53 20.22 6.03
CA ASN A 276 24.08 18.87 6.04
C ASN A 276 25.57 18.85 5.70
N GLU A 277 26.41 18.66 6.71
CA GLU A 277 27.88 18.65 6.59
C GLU A 277 28.43 17.49 5.73
N ARG A 278 27.61 16.45 5.48
CA ARG A 278 28.02 15.30 4.65
C ARG A 278 27.98 15.63 3.15
N LEU A 279 27.26 16.68 2.75
CA LEU A 279 27.14 17.09 1.36
C LEU A 279 28.37 17.91 0.92
N PRO A 280 28.86 17.74 -0.32
CA PRO A 280 29.86 18.64 -0.87
C PRO A 280 29.34 20.09 -0.92
N VAL A 281 30.22 21.05 -0.63
CA VAL A 281 29.90 22.50 -0.64
C VAL A 281 29.17 22.94 -1.91
N ARG A 282 29.56 22.39 -3.08
CA ARG A 282 28.90 22.69 -4.36
C ARG A 282 27.41 22.29 -4.37
N ALA A 283 27.05 21.16 -3.78
CA ALA A 283 25.66 20.72 -3.70
C ALA A 283 24.85 21.64 -2.78
N VAL A 284 25.43 22.04 -1.64
CA VAL A 284 24.82 23.01 -0.72
C VAL A 284 24.54 24.35 -1.41
N ILE A 285 25.51 24.88 -2.16
CA ILE A 285 25.34 26.12 -2.94
C ILE A 285 24.20 25.97 -3.97
N GLN A 286 24.11 24.83 -4.65
CA GLN A 286 23.03 24.57 -5.62
C GLN A 286 21.65 24.53 -4.97
N VAL A 287 21.54 24.01 -3.75
CA VAL A 287 20.30 24.05 -2.96
C VAL A 287 19.94 25.49 -2.60
N LEU A 288 20.88 26.25 -2.01
CA LEU A 288 20.65 27.64 -1.61
C LEU A 288 20.26 28.54 -2.79
N LEU A 289 20.93 28.39 -3.94
CA LEU A 289 20.60 29.14 -5.15
C LEU A 289 19.20 28.78 -5.67
N SER A 290 18.83 27.50 -5.61
CA SER A 290 17.48 27.08 -6.04
C SER A 290 16.39 27.71 -5.17
N GLU A 291 16.58 27.76 -3.85
CA GLU A 291 15.66 28.44 -2.93
C GLU A 291 15.61 29.95 -3.19
N GLN A 292 16.76 30.60 -3.41
CA GLN A 292 16.79 32.02 -3.78
C GLN A 292 15.97 32.31 -5.03
N THR A 293 16.07 31.45 -6.06
CA THR A 293 15.27 31.62 -7.29
C THR A 293 13.77 31.38 -7.08
N LYS A 294 13.37 30.47 -6.17
CA LYS A 294 11.96 30.25 -5.80
C LYS A 294 11.38 31.46 -5.08
N LEU A 295 12.13 32.02 -4.13
CA LEU A 295 11.74 33.22 -3.38
C LEU A 295 11.69 34.47 -4.27
N SER A 296 12.70 34.68 -5.13
CA SER A 296 12.71 35.81 -6.08
C SER A 296 11.47 35.80 -6.97
N LYS A 297 11.08 34.64 -7.50
CA LYS A 297 9.86 34.52 -8.30
C LYS A 297 8.61 34.89 -7.50
N GLN A 298 8.51 34.53 -6.22
CA GLN A 298 7.39 34.92 -5.37
C GLN A 298 7.37 36.42 -5.07
N VAL A 299 8.53 37.05 -4.93
CA VAL A 299 8.69 38.50 -4.75
C VAL A 299 8.31 39.26 -6.02
N ASP A 300 8.62 38.73 -7.21
CA ASP A 300 8.23 39.35 -8.49
C ASP A 300 6.71 39.33 -8.73
N TRP A 301 5.98 38.32 -8.22
CA TRP A 301 4.50 38.32 -8.19
C TRP A 301 3.91 39.26 -7.12
N SER A 302 4.72 39.66 -6.15
CA SER A 302 4.36 40.52 -5.01
C SER A 302 5.13 41.84 -5.11
N GLY A 303 4.97 42.54 -6.24
CA GLY A 303 5.83 43.67 -6.62
C GLY A 303 6.14 44.67 -5.48
N PRO A 304 7.40 45.12 -5.33
CA PRO A 304 7.75 46.20 -4.42
C PRO A 304 7.13 47.53 -4.88
N LEU A 305 6.38 48.16 -3.98
CA LEU A 305 6.03 49.57 -4.08
C LEU A 305 7.29 50.37 -3.70
N SER A 306 7.76 51.21 -4.63
CA SER A 306 8.91 52.13 -4.54
C SER A 306 10.25 51.61 -5.08
N SER A 307 10.62 52.04 -6.29
CA SER A 307 11.81 52.88 -6.49
C SER A 307 11.81 53.53 -7.88
N VAL A 308 12.32 54.75 -7.92
CA VAL A 308 12.25 55.76 -8.99
C VAL A 308 13.47 55.66 -9.94
N ARG A 309 13.24 55.77 -11.27
CA ARG A 309 14.19 56.10 -12.39
C ARG A 309 15.36 55.12 -12.62
N SER A 310 15.81 54.76 -13.82
CA SER A 310 15.75 55.30 -15.21
C SER A 310 16.17 54.20 -16.24
N PRO A 311 16.14 54.44 -17.58
CA PRO A 311 15.91 53.40 -18.60
C PRO A 311 17.13 52.99 -19.47
N ALA A 312 16.91 51.97 -20.34
CA ALA A 312 17.61 51.50 -21.57
C ALA A 312 18.29 50.11 -21.43
N VAL A 313 18.32 49.15 -22.37
CA VAL A 313 17.89 48.94 -23.78
C VAL A 313 18.11 47.43 -24.09
N GLY A 314 17.25 46.77 -24.88
CA GLY A 314 17.58 45.54 -25.66
C GLY A 314 16.72 44.28 -25.39
N PRO A 315 16.48 43.40 -26.39
CA PRO A 315 15.12 42.91 -26.71
C PRO A 315 14.85 41.39 -26.62
N GLU A 316 13.55 41.10 -26.42
CA GLU A 316 12.72 39.99 -26.94
C GLU A 316 12.70 38.58 -26.30
N GLY A 317 11.53 38.30 -25.70
CA GLY A 317 10.91 36.99 -25.47
C GLY A 317 9.66 37.17 -24.58
N PRO A 318 8.41 37.15 -25.11
CA PRO A 318 7.26 37.70 -24.39
C PRO A 318 6.73 36.71 -23.36
N ALA A 319 7.12 36.90 -22.10
CA ALA A 319 6.15 36.75 -21.02
C ALA A 319 5.05 37.77 -21.31
N ARG A 320 3.85 37.33 -21.71
CA ARG A 320 2.70 38.22 -21.84
C ARG A 320 2.53 38.94 -20.51
N CYS A 321 2.92 40.22 -20.49
CA CYS A 321 2.65 41.09 -19.38
C CYS A 321 1.13 41.26 -19.35
N MET A 322 0.48 40.68 -18.34
CA MET A 322 -0.97 40.78 -18.20
C MET A 322 -1.37 42.25 -18.22
N SER A 323 -2.32 42.60 -19.08
CA SER A 323 -2.83 43.96 -19.17
C SER A 323 -3.40 44.39 -17.82
N ARG A 324 -3.32 45.68 -17.48
CA ARG A 324 -3.92 46.24 -16.25
C ARG A 324 -5.39 45.84 -16.08
N ARG A 325 -6.10 45.64 -17.19
CA ARG A 325 -7.50 45.15 -17.18
C ARG A 325 -7.59 43.67 -16.77
N GLU A 326 -6.68 42.82 -17.22
CA GLU A 326 -6.64 41.40 -16.89
C GLU A 326 -6.19 41.17 -15.44
N MET A 327 -5.26 41.99 -14.95
CA MET A 327 -4.86 41.98 -13.54
C MET A 327 -6.03 42.36 -12.61
N VAL A 328 -6.81 43.39 -12.97
CA VAL A 328 -8.01 43.76 -12.21
C VAL A 328 -9.06 42.64 -12.29
N ALA A 329 -9.24 42.00 -13.44
CA ALA A 329 -10.17 40.87 -13.58
C ALA A 329 -9.77 39.69 -12.69
N GLN A 330 -8.48 39.32 -12.65
CA GLN A 330 -7.98 38.28 -11.75
C GLN A 330 -8.10 38.67 -10.27
N GLN A 331 -7.87 39.93 -9.93
CA GLN A 331 -8.04 40.40 -8.54
C GLN A 331 -9.50 40.32 -8.09
N MET A 332 -10.45 40.60 -8.99
CA MET A 332 -11.88 40.45 -8.73
C MET A 332 -12.27 38.97 -8.61
N GLU A 333 -11.69 38.10 -9.46
CA GLU A 333 -11.92 36.66 -9.38
C GLU A 333 -11.38 36.07 -8.07
N ILE A 334 -10.19 36.50 -7.62
CA ILE A 334 -9.62 36.11 -6.33
C ILE A 334 -10.51 36.58 -5.17
N LYS A 335 -11.07 37.79 -5.24
CA LYS A 335 -12.02 38.27 -4.22
C LYS A 335 -13.29 37.42 -4.19
N ARG A 336 -13.85 37.11 -5.37
CA ARG A 336 -15.02 36.23 -5.50
C ARG A 336 -14.74 34.84 -4.93
N LEU A 337 -13.61 34.25 -5.27
CA LEU A 337 -13.21 32.93 -4.77
C LEU A 337 -13.00 32.93 -3.25
N LYS A 338 -12.47 34.01 -2.67
CA LYS A 338 -12.35 34.16 -1.21
C LYS A 338 -13.72 34.22 -0.53
N GLU A 339 -14.67 34.95 -1.11
CA GLU A 339 -16.05 35.00 -0.61
C GLU A 339 -16.73 33.62 -0.72
N ASP A 340 -16.51 32.90 -1.81
CA ASP A 340 -17.03 31.54 -1.99
C ASP A 340 -16.44 30.55 -0.99
N VAL A 341 -15.14 30.63 -0.69
CA VAL A 341 -14.50 29.79 0.34
C VAL A 341 -15.09 30.07 1.72
N LEU A 342 -15.28 31.34 2.09
CA LEU A 342 -15.90 31.70 3.37
C LEU A 342 -17.35 31.20 3.46
N ARG A 343 -18.09 31.28 2.35
CA ARG A 343 -19.45 30.75 2.25
C ARG A 343 -19.48 29.22 2.41
N LEU A 344 -18.58 28.52 1.74
CA LEU A 344 -18.45 27.06 1.84
C LEU A 344 -18.04 26.63 3.25
N GLN A 345 -17.12 27.35 3.90
CA GLN A 345 -16.75 27.09 5.29
C GLN A 345 -17.95 27.25 6.23
N SER A 346 -18.77 28.30 6.03
CA SER A 346 -20.02 28.47 6.78
C SER A 346 -21.01 27.32 6.54
N GLN A 347 -21.11 26.81 5.31
CA GLN A 347 -21.95 25.65 5.01
C GLN A 347 -21.43 24.35 5.64
N CYS A 348 -20.10 24.14 5.65
CA CYS A 348 -19.49 23.00 6.31
C CYS A 348 -19.76 23.02 7.82
N MET A 349 -19.58 24.18 8.47
CA MET A 349 -19.89 24.37 9.90
C MET A 349 -21.37 24.11 10.22
N LYS A 350 -22.29 24.54 9.34
CA LYS A 350 -23.72 24.23 9.49
C LYS A 350 -24.01 22.75 9.35
N MET A 351 -23.35 22.08 8.40
CA MET A 351 -23.54 20.65 8.16
C MET A 351 -22.95 19.80 9.29
N GLU A 352 -21.80 20.20 9.84
CA GLU A 352 -21.21 19.61 11.04
C GLU A 352 -22.18 19.72 12.24
N GLY A 353 -22.79 20.89 12.47
CA GLY A 353 -23.80 21.04 13.51
C GLY A 353 -25.06 20.19 13.29
N VAL A 354 -25.50 20.00 12.04
CA VAL A 354 -26.61 19.09 11.71
C VAL A 354 -26.22 17.64 11.99
N ILE A 355 -25.00 17.22 11.63
CA ILE A 355 -24.48 15.88 11.92
C ILE A 355 -24.43 15.65 13.43
N GLU A 356 -23.94 16.63 14.20
CA GLU A 356 -23.87 16.55 15.66
C GLU A 356 -25.26 16.42 16.30
N GLN A 357 -26.24 17.22 15.85
CA GLN A 357 -27.63 17.08 16.29
C GLN A 357 -28.26 15.74 15.90
N MET A 358 -27.93 15.17 14.74
CA MET A 358 -28.39 13.84 14.36
C MET A 358 -27.75 12.76 15.25
N LEU A 359 -26.48 12.91 15.62
CA LEU A 359 -25.78 11.99 16.53
C LEU A 359 -26.35 12.07 17.95
N GLU A 360 -26.72 13.26 18.44
CA GLU A 360 -27.39 13.42 19.73
C GLU A 360 -28.82 12.87 19.74
N LYS A 361 -29.60 13.11 18.67
CA LYS A 361 -30.94 12.50 18.53
C LYS A 361 -30.87 10.97 18.45
N LYS A 362 -29.82 10.41 17.82
CA LYS A 362 -29.56 8.97 17.78
C LYS A 362 -29.20 8.43 19.16
N LYS A 363 -28.37 9.15 19.95
CA LYS A 363 -28.07 8.84 21.37
C LYS A 363 -29.33 8.89 22.25
N GLY A 364 -30.19 9.90 22.05
CA GLY A 364 -31.48 10.03 22.71
C GLY A 364 -32.41 8.86 22.41
N SER A 365 -32.59 8.51 21.12
CA SER A 365 -33.39 7.36 20.69
C SER A 365 -32.87 6.02 21.26
N SER A 366 -31.56 5.84 21.39
CA SER A 366 -30.98 4.67 22.07
C SER A 366 -31.16 4.67 23.60
N ARG A 367 -31.33 5.83 24.25
CA ARG A 367 -31.71 5.92 25.67
C ARG A 367 -33.17 5.50 25.90
N TRP A 368 -34.09 5.86 25.00
CA TRP A 368 -35.48 5.38 25.03
C TRP A 368 -35.58 3.87 24.74
N LYS A 369 -34.73 3.34 23.83
CA LYS A 369 -34.65 1.88 23.60
C LYS A 369 -34.11 1.12 24.82
N LYS A 370 -33.09 1.63 25.51
CA LYS A 370 -32.60 1.04 26.78
C LYS A 370 -33.62 1.15 27.93
N LEU A 371 -34.44 2.21 27.97
CA LEU A 371 -35.53 2.35 28.95
C LEU A 371 -36.72 1.42 28.64
N LEU A 372 -37.02 1.15 27.37
CA LEU A 372 -38.04 0.17 26.97
C LEU A 372 -37.57 -1.28 27.24
N GLU A 373 -36.29 -1.58 27.07
CA GLU A 373 -35.71 -2.88 27.43
C GLU A 373 -35.67 -3.11 28.96
N LEU A 374 -35.53 -2.04 29.76
CA LEU A 374 -35.59 -2.12 31.23
C LEU A 374 -37.03 -2.17 31.80
N GLN A 375 -38.08 -1.95 30.99
CA GLN A 375 -39.48 -2.17 31.39
C GLN A 375 -40.05 -3.52 30.95
N CYS A 376 -39.32 -4.31 30.16
CA CYS A 376 -39.72 -5.66 29.73
C CYS A 376 -39.12 -6.82 30.56
N LEU A 377 -38.44 -6.54 31.67
CA LEU A 377 -38.04 -7.57 32.64
C LEU A 377 -38.78 -7.35 33.97
N ARG A 378 -40.06 -7.77 34.02
CA ARG A 378 -40.69 -8.15 35.30
C ARG A 378 -40.34 -9.62 35.59
N PRO A 379 -39.87 -9.96 36.80
CA PRO A 379 -39.71 -11.35 37.21
C PRO A 379 -41.09 -11.96 37.44
N ALA A 380 -41.35 -13.10 36.82
CA ALA A 380 -42.38 -14.02 37.28
C ALA A 380 -41.79 -14.80 38.45
N ASN A 381 -42.37 -14.66 39.64
CA ASN A 381 -42.42 -15.74 40.60
C ASN A 381 -43.66 -15.56 41.46
N ASP A 382 -44.53 -16.57 41.45
CA ASP A 382 -44.86 -17.29 42.68
C ASP A 382 -45.78 -18.47 42.34
N HIS A 383 -45.25 -19.68 42.46
CA HIS A 383 -45.99 -20.83 42.99
C HIS A 383 -45.07 -21.58 43.97
N ASP A 384 -45.63 -21.72 45.18
CA ASP A 384 -45.34 -22.65 46.26
C ASP A 384 -44.12 -22.48 47.18
N ARG A 385 -44.37 -21.73 48.27
CA ARG A 385 -44.65 -22.23 49.63
C ARG A 385 -43.76 -23.32 50.27
N PHE A 386 -43.33 -22.95 51.48
CA PHE A 386 -43.14 -23.76 52.72
C PHE A 386 -41.87 -24.58 52.89
N LEU A 387 -40.98 -24.12 53.79
CA LEU A 387 -40.98 -24.56 55.19
C LEU A 387 -40.05 -23.70 56.06
N ASN A 388 -40.66 -22.92 56.95
CA ASN A 388 -40.06 -22.49 58.21
C ASN A 388 -40.06 -23.69 59.15
N HIS A 389 -38.96 -23.98 59.86
CA HIS A 389 -39.01 -24.18 61.31
C HIS A 389 -37.65 -24.33 62.03
N TYR A 390 -37.62 -23.77 63.25
CA TYR A 390 -36.70 -23.91 64.41
C TYR A 390 -35.44 -23.01 64.42
N VAL A 391 -35.38 -21.94 65.23
CA VAL A 391 -35.36 -21.75 66.71
C VAL A 391 -33.94 -21.76 67.27
N GLU A 392 -33.61 -20.60 67.88
CA GLU A 392 -32.67 -20.31 68.98
C GLU A 392 -31.50 -21.27 69.27
N ALA A 393 -30.29 -20.81 68.93
CA ALA A 393 -29.17 -20.58 69.86
C ALA A 393 -28.10 -19.71 69.18
#